data_AF-A0A8H7W8S0-F1
#
_entry.id   AF-A0A8H7W8S0-F1
#
_cell.length_a   1.000
_cell.length_b   1.000
_cell.length_c   1.000
_cell.angle_alpha   90.00
_cell.angle_beta   90.00
_cell.angle_gamma   90.00
#
_symmetry.space_group_name_H-M   'P 1'
#
loop_
_entity.id
_entity.type
_entity.pdbx_description
1 polymer ?
#
loop_
_entity_poly.entity_id
_entity_poly.type
_entity_poly.pdbx_seq_one_letter_code
_entity_poly.pdbx_strand_id
1 'polypeptide(L)'
;MFPQRILAVLSLAATSVSAIDLRFFNQNNCRRDYWVACNNYNPTVCCYTPNEDYTVSAGFFAIPTQWSIVMQWWDQTGCSSGPLKATSLNYGNDHYCLGAPVSGQHWVRGLSYYFNGRKREVEAGTTGGCQRANVLHLEDGSEYDLSNLGNTSYIEV
;
A
#
# COMPACT_ATOMS: atom_id res chain seq x y z
N MET A 1 24.51 50.42 22.96
CA MET A 1 24.56 48.96 23.20
C MET A 1 23.20 48.37 22.87
N PHE A 2 23.06 47.71 21.71
CA PHE A 2 21.92 46.84 21.42
C PHE A 2 22.48 45.62 20.69
N PRO A 3 22.46 44.41 21.30
CA PRO A 3 22.92 43.22 20.63
C PRO A 3 21.82 42.69 19.71
N GLN A 4 22.05 42.78 18.40
CA GLN A 4 21.27 42.15 17.35
C GLN A 4 21.38 40.62 17.51
N ARG A 5 20.38 40.00 18.14
CA ARG A 5 20.25 38.53 18.17
C ARG A 5 19.73 38.08 16.81
N ILE A 6 20.64 37.59 15.97
CA ILE A 6 20.30 36.88 14.74
C ILE A 6 19.65 35.55 15.17
N LEU A 7 18.32 35.47 15.11
CA LEU A 7 17.60 34.20 15.21
C LEU A 7 17.88 33.40 13.94
N ALA A 8 18.68 32.34 14.05
CA ALA A 8 18.80 31.32 13.03
C ALA A 8 17.49 30.50 13.02
N VAL A 9 16.61 30.77 12.06
CA VAL A 9 15.46 29.90 11.76
C VAL A 9 16.00 28.68 11.03
N LEU A 10 16.27 27.62 11.78
CA LEU A 10 16.63 26.31 11.26
C LEU A 10 15.36 25.68 10.69
N SER A 11 15.10 25.91 9.40
CA SER A 11 14.00 25.27 8.67
C SER A 11 14.29 23.77 8.57
N LEU A 12 13.79 22.98 9.52
CA LEU A 12 13.70 21.53 9.35
C LEU A 12 12.74 21.28 8.19
N ALA A 13 13.29 21.06 6.99
CA ALA A 13 12.56 20.45 5.90
C ALA A 13 12.22 19.03 6.34
N ALA A 14 11.05 18.86 6.95
CA ALA A 14 10.45 17.55 7.12
C ALA A 14 10.25 17.01 5.70
N THR A 15 11.11 16.09 5.27
CA THR A 15 10.85 15.29 4.08
C THR A 15 9.64 14.43 4.41
N SER A 16 8.45 14.95 4.16
CA SER A 16 7.23 14.17 4.16
C SER A 16 7.42 13.08 3.12
N VAL A 17 7.79 11.89 3.56
CA VAL A 17 7.68 10.70 2.72
C VAL A 17 6.19 10.51 2.53
N SER A 18 5.66 11.09 1.46
CA SER A 18 4.30 10.88 0.98
C SER A 18 4.16 9.38 0.73
N ALA A 19 3.53 8.69 1.66
CA ALA A 19 3.50 7.25 1.63
C ALA A 19 2.23 6.80 0.90
N ILE A 20 2.38 5.73 0.12
CA ILE A 20 1.38 5.23 -0.83
C ILE A 20 0.33 4.44 -0.04
N ASP A 21 -0.92 4.46 -0.46
CA ASP A 21 -1.92 3.54 0.10
C ASP A 21 -2.02 2.30 -0.79
N LEU A 22 -1.96 1.12 -0.16
CA LEU A 22 -2.12 -0.17 -0.85
C LEU A 22 -3.48 -0.71 -0.44
N ARG A 23 -4.41 -0.77 -1.39
CA ARG A 23 -5.83 -1.02 -1.13
C ARG A 23 -6.30 -2.31 -1.80
N PHE A 24 -7.15 -3.04 -1.11
CA PHE A 24 -7.79 -4.28 -1.51
C PHE A 24 -9.31 -4.07 -1.56
N PHE A 25 -9.96 -4.57 -2.61
CA PHE A 25 -11.37 -4.32 -2.90
C PHE A 25 -12.12 -5.61 -3.18
N ASN A 26 -13.40 -5.64 -2.81
CA ASN A 26 -14.33 -6.73 -3.11
C ASN A 26 -14.95 -6.66 -4.52
N GLN A 27 -14.62 -5.61 -5.29
CA GLN A 27 -15.09 -5.43 -6.67
C GLN A 27 -13.93 -5.43 -7.66
N ASN A 28 -14.23 -5.57 -8.95
CA ASN A 28 -13.20 -5.80 -9.97
C ASN A 28 -12.57 -4.54 -10.60
N ASN A 29 -12.86 -3.36 -10.07
CA ASN A 29 -12.56 -2.08 -10.72
C ASN A 29 -11.85 -1.07 -9.81
N CYS A 30 -11.39 -1.49 -8.63
CA CYS A 30 -10.88 -0.64 -7.54
C CYS A 30 -11.70 0.64 -7.35
N ARG A 31 -13.02 0.49 -7.54
CA ARG A 31 -14.03 1.54 -7.34
C ARG A 31 -15.00 1.03 -6.30
N ARG A 32 -15.69 1.99 -5.70
CA ARG A 32 -16.51 1.88 -4.49
C ARG A 32 -15.74 1.99 -3.20
N ASP A 33 -16.51 2.45 -2.24
CA ASP A 33 -16.16 2.95 -0.93
C ASP A 33 -16.03 1.80 0.09
N TYR A 34 -15.84 0.54 -0.35
CA TYR A 34 -15.60 -0.59 0.55
C TYR A 34 -14.25 -1.24 0.25
N TRP A 35 -13.27 -1.00 1.11
CA TRP A 35 -11.91 -1.52 0.94
C TRP A 35 -11.19 -1.68 2.26
N VAL A 36 -10.20 -2.59 2.27
CA VAL A 36 -9.18 -2.62 3.31
C VAL A 36 -7.85 -2.15 2.76
N ALA A 37 -7.08 -1.43 3.56
CA ALA A 37 -5.81 -0.89 3.14
C ALA A 37 -4.75 -0.99 4.22
N CYS A 38 -3.50 -0.88 3.78
CA CYS A 38 -2.48 -0.29 4.63
C CYS A 38 -2.14 1.11 4.10
N ASN A 39 -2.49 2.11 4.91
CA ASN A 39 -2.32 3.52 4.58
C ASN A 39 -0.92 4.00 4.93
N ASN A 40 -0.49 5.06 4.23
CA ASN A 40 0.78 5.74 4.47
C ASN A 40 1.97 4.74 4.50
N TYR A 41 2.03 3.89 3.47
CA TYR A 41 2.88 2.72 3.41
C TYR A 41 4.34 2.95 3.01
N ASN A 42 5.27 2.28 3.69
CA ASN A 42 6.71 2.33 3.43
C ASN A 42 7.13 1.22 2.42
N PRO A 43 7.98 1.50 1.42
CA PRO A 43 8.44 0.52 0.41
C PRO A 43 9.19 -0.72 0.91
N THR A 44 9.39 -0.90 2.22
CA THR A 44 10.25 -1.96 2.79
C THR A 44 9.50 -3.21 3.25
N VAL A 45 8.17 -3.17 3.30
CA VAL A 45 7.32 -4.26 3.80
C VAL A 45 6.32 -4.71 2.72
N CYS A 46 5.65 -5.85 2.93
CA CYS A 46 4.51 -6.35 2.14
C CYS A 46 3.17 -5.99 2.79
N CYS A 47 2.16 -5.59 2.01
CA CYS A 47 0.81 -5.39 2.52
C CYS A 47 -0.04 -6.59 2.16
N TYR A 48 -0.82 -7.13 3.10
CA TYR A 48 -1.68 -8.27 2.81
C TYR A 48 -3.05 -8.18 3.49
N THR A 49 -4.01 -8.92 2.94
CA THR A 49 -5.28 -9.20 3.61
C THR A 49 -5.48 -10.71 3.72
N PRO A 50 -5.79 -11.25 4.92
CA PRO A 50 -6.23 -12.63 5.08
C PRO A 50 -7.73 -12.81 4.76
N ASN A 51 -8.49 -11.73 4.63
CA ASN A 51 -9.88 -11.80 4.22
C ASN A 51 -9.95 -11.88 2.69
N GLU A 52 -10.43 -13.02 2.18
CA GLU A 52 -10.57 -13.27 0.75
C GLU A 52 -11.57 -12.33 0.08
N ASP A 53 -12.58 -11.83 0.80
CA ASP A 53 -13.62 -10.97 0.24
C ASP A 53 -13.08 -9.70 -0.42
N TYR A 54 -11.90 -9.22 -0.01
CA TYR A 54 -11.24 -8.04 -0.59
C TYR A 54 -10.19 -8.36 -1.67
N THR A 55 -10.10 -9.60 -2.14
CA THR A 55 -9.01 -10.04 -3.03
C THR A 55 -9.40 -10.04 -4.51
N VAL A 56 -10.49 -9.36 -4.87
CA VAL A 56 -11.03 -9.30 -6.25
C VAL A 56 -10.26 -8.27 -7.09
N SER A 57 -10.01 -7.08 -6.53
CA SER A 57 -9.07 -6.13 -7.13
C SER A 57 -8.21 -5.48 -6.07
N ALA A 58 -7.08 -4.94 -6.50
CA ALA A 58 -6.14 -4.31 -5.60
C ALA A 58 -5.34 -3.23 -6.33
N GLY A 59 -4.96 -2.18 -5.61
CA GLY A 59 -4.37 -1.01 -6.23
C GLY A 59 -3.46 -0.19 -5.32
N PHE A 60 -2.76 0.73 -5.96
CA PHE A 60 -1.82 1.66 -5.36
C PHE A 60 -2.37 3.07 -5.56
N PHE A 61 -2.43 3.86 -4.49
CA PHE A 61 -3.06 5.18 -4.49
C PHE A 61 -2.16 6.21 -3.83
N ALA A 62 -2.39 7.50 -4.17
CA ALA A 62 -1.60 8.62 -3.69
C ALA A 62 -0.10 8.48 -4.01
N ILE A 63 0.23 7.85 -5.14
CA ILE A 63 1.61 7.74 -5.63
C ILE A 63 2.07 9.16 -6.01
N PRO A 64 3.15 9.68 -5.43
CA PRO A 64 3.69 10.97 -5.85
C PRO A 64 4.10 10.88 -7.33
N THR A 65 3.61 11.80 -8.15
CA THR A 65 3.82 11.74 -9.62
C THR A 65 5.29 11.81 -10.03
N GLN A 66 6.15 12.37 -9.17
CA GLN A 66 7.60 12.40 -9.33
C GLN A 66 8.30 11.06 -9.00
N TRP A 67 7.60 10.10 -8.42
CA TRP A 67 8.15 8.79 -8.10
C TRP A 67 8.05 7.85 -9.30
N SER A 68 9.13 7.10 -9.52
CA SER A 68 9.14 5.95 -10.42
C SER A 68 9.17 4.69 -9.57
N ILE A 69 8.09 3.93 -9.57
CA ILE A 69 7.96 2.70 -8.79
C ILE A 69 7.53 1.53 -9.68
N VAL A 70 7.98 0.34 -9.29
CA VAL A 70 7.44 -0.94 -9.75
C VAL A 70 6.50 -1.46 -8.68
N MET A 71 5.25 -1.69 -9.07
CA MET A 71 4.17 -2.23 -8.27
C MET A 71 4.05 -3.73 -8.52
N GLN A 72 3.77 -4.50 -7.48
CA GLN A 72 3.70 -5.96 -7.52
C GLN A 72 2.42 -6.45 -6.83
N TRP A 73 1.77 -7.42 -7.46
CA TRP A 73 0.58 -8.10 -6.95
C TRP A 73 0.90 -9.57 -6.73
N TRP A 74 0.54 -10.10 -5.57
CA TRP A 74 0.91 -11.44 -5.11
C TRP A 74 -0.32 -12.28 -4.80
N ASP A 75 -0.23 -13.57 -5.10
CA ASP A 75 -1.28 -14.55 -4.80
C ASP A 75 -1.36 -14.93 -3.32
N GLN A 76 -0.37 -14.51 -2.52
CA GLN A 76 -0.21 -14.93 -1.14
C GLN A 76 0.12 -13.72 -0.25
N THR A 77 -0.11 -13.87 1.04
CA THR A 77 0.05 -12.82 2.04
C THR A 77 1.52 -12.45 2.33
N GLY A 78 2.48 -13.26 1.85
CA GLY A 78 3.91 -13.12 2.17
C GLY A 78 4.75 -12.22 1.26
N CYS A 79 4.21 -11.75 0.12
CA CYS A 79 4.87 -11.00 -0.97
C CYS A 79 6.35 -11.34 -1.31
N SER A 80 6.82 -12.56 -1.03
CA SER A 80 8.23 -12.95 -1.18
C SER A 80 8.41 -14.44 -1.49
N SER A 81 7.44 -15.27 -1.11
CA SER A 81 7.48 -16.73 -1.26
C SER A 81 6.38 -17.30 -2.17
N GLY A 82 5.47 -16.46 -2.67
CA GLY A 82 4.33 -16.86 -3.51
C GLY A 82 4.45 -16.42 -4.97
N PRO A 83 3.60 -16.92 -5.88
CA PRO A 83 3.62 -16.48 -7.26
C PRO A 83 3.17 -15.01 -7.39
N LEU A 84 3.95 -14.23 -8.14
CA LEU A 84 3.53 -12.93 -8.63
C LEU A 84 2.38 -13.11 -9.61
N LYS A 85 1.28 -12.39 -9.38
CA LYS A 85 0.15 -12.30 -10.31
C LYS A 85 0.41 -11.26 -11.40
N ALA A 86 1.02 -10.13 -11.02
CA ALA A 86 1.31 -9.05 -11.93
C ALA A 86 2.44 -8.17 -11.41
N THR A 87 3.04 -7.42 -12.34
CA THR A 87 3.98 -6.34 -12.07
C THR A 87 3.69 -5.20 -13.04
N SER A 88 3.86 -3.95 -12.60
CA SER A 88 3.64 -2.78 -13.44
C SER A 88 4.46 -1.59 -12.96
N LEU A 89 4.91 -0.76 -13.89
CA LEU A 89 5.46 0.56 -13.56
C LEU A 89 4.30 1.55 -13.40
N ASN A 90 4.45 2.53 -12.52
CA ASN A 90 3.42 3.57 -12.38
C ASN A 90 3.38 4.54 -13.59
N TYR A 91 4.46 4.66 -14.36
CA TYR A 91 4.58 5.58 -15.52
C TYR A 91 4.18 7.04 -15.21
N GLY A 92 4.43 7.50 -13.98
CA GLY A 92 4.06 8.85 -13.52
C GLY A 92 2.60 9.00 -13.08
N ASN A 93 1.78 7.94 -13.15
CA ASN A 93 0.44 7.95 -12.58
C ASN A 93 0.49 7.95 -11.05
N ASP A 94 -0.51 8.61 -10.45
CA ASP A 94 -0.71 8.69 -9.01
C ASP A 94 -1.59 7.56 -8.44
N HIS A 95 -2.22 6.79 -9.34
CA HIS A 95 -3.03 5.64 -8.99
C HIS A 95 -2.85 4.51 -10.01
N TYR A 96 -2.99 3.27 -9.55
CA TYR A 96 -3.06 2.10 -10.40
C TYR A 96 -4.01 1.08 -9.81
N CYS A 97 -4.92 0.57 -10.64
CA CYS A 97 -5.86 -0.48 -10.27
C CYS A 97 -5.59 -1.74 -11.07
N LEU A 98 -5.63 -2.88 -10.41
CA LEU A 98 -5.62 -4.17 -11.07
C LEU A 98 -6.77 -5.04 -10.58
N GLY A 99 -7.73 -5.29 -11.48
CA GLY A 99 -8.81 -6.24 -11.29
C GLY A 99 -8.43 -7.65 -11.70
N ALA A 100 -9.13 -8.62 -11.13
CA ALA A 100 -9.13 -10.01 -11.53
C ALA A 100 -9.37 -10.19 -13.04
N PRO A 101 -8.63 -11.10 -13.69
CA PRO A 101 -8.85 -11.47 -15.10
C PRO A 101 -10.26 -11.99 -15.37
N VAL A 102 -10.86 -12.64 -14.36
CA VAL A 102 -12.23 -13.14 -14.39
C VAL A 102 -13.04 -12.39 -13.32
N SER A 103 -14.20 -11.86 -13.71
CA SER A 103 -15.06 -11.11 -12.78
C SER A 103 -15.43 -11.95 -11.56
N GLY A 104 -15.22 -11.39 -10.36
CA GLY A 104 -15.52 -12.05 -9.08
C GLY A 104 -14.48 -13.05 -8.62
N GLN A 105 -13.36 -13.22 -9.33
CA GLN A 105 -12.29 -14.11 -8.89
C GLN A 105 -11.42 -13.43 -7.82
N HIS A 106 -11.27 -14.11 -6.69
CA HIS A 106 -10.30 -13.82 -5.65
C HIS A 106 -8.90 -14.24 -6.12
N TRP A 107 -7.95 -13.30 -6.22
CA TRP A 107 -6.66 -13.60 -6.85
C TRP A 107 -5.46 -12.81 -6.33
N VAL A 108 -5.64 -11.67 -5.65
CA VAL A 108 -4.53 -10.90 -5.07
C VAL A 108 -4.68 -10.83 -3.56
N ARG A 109 -3.71 -11.39 -2.84
CA ARG A 109 -3.66 -11.40 -1.37
C ARG A 109 -2.54 -10.52 -0.80
N GLY A 110 -1.62 -10.06 -1.65
CA GLY A 110 -0.49 -9.26 -1.24
C GLY A 110 -0.15 -8.17 -2.27
N LEU A 111 0.31 -7.03 -1.77
CA LEU A 111 0.81 -5.90 -2.56
C LEU A 111 2.17 -5.45 -2.03
N SER A 112 3.08 -5.14 -2.94
CA SER A 112 4.36 -4.50 -2.62
C SER A 112 4.77 -3.56 -3.73
N TYR A 113 5.67 -2.61 -3.43
CA TYR A 113 6.30 -1.80 -4.46
C TYR A 113 7.75 -1.49 -4.10
N TYR A 114 8.55 -1.17 -5.12
CA TYR A 114 9.90 -0.67 -4.95
C TYR A 114 10.19 0.44 -5.95
N PHE A 115 11.17 1.30 -5.66
CA PHE A 115 11.55 2.38 -6.55
C PHE A 115 12.36 1.85 -7.74
N ASN A 116 11.94 2.21 -8.94
CA ASN A 116 12.64 1.92 -10.18
C ASN A 116 13.97 2.69 -10.21
N GLY A 117 15.10 1.99 -10.40
CA GLY A 117 16.43 2.59 -10.45
C GLY A 117 17.24 2.59 -9.14
N ARG A 118 16.76 1.95 -8.06
CA ARG A 118 17.63 1.69 -6.89
C ARG A 118 18.71 0.66 -7.29
N LYS A 119 19.99 0.99 -7.08
CA LYS A 119 21.07 -0.02 -7.02
C LYS A 119 20.68 -1.01 -5.92
N ARG A 120 20.84 -2.31 -6.17
CA ARG A 120 20.53 -3.40 -5.25
C ARG A 120 21.35 -3.27 -3.95
N GLU A 121 20.92 -2.44 -3.00
CA GLU A 121 21.53 -2.40 -1.66
C GLU A 121 20.51 -2.30 -0.53
N VAL A 122 19.23 -2.45 -0.85
CA VAL A 122 18.28 -2.98 0.12
C VAL A 122 17.50 -4.01 -0.66
N GLU A 123 17.58 -5.26 -0.22
CA GLU A 123 16.61 -6.26 -0.62
C GLU A 123 15.23 -5.75 -0.19
N ALA A 124 14.57 -4.99 -1.08
CA ALA A 124 13.12 -4.80 -1.03
C ALA A 124 12.53 -6.18 -1.34
N GLY A 125 12.53 -7.06 -0.33
CA GLY A 125 12.24 -8.47 -0.52
C GLY A 125 12.50 -9.43 0.66
N THR A 126 13.31 -9.12 1.67
CA THR A 126 13.75 -10.21 2.59
C THR A 126 14.00 -9.87 4.07
N THR A 127 13.73 -8.66 4.56
CA THR A 127 13.91 -8.38 6.01
C THR A 127 12.79 -7.56 6.69
N GLY A 128 11.83 -7.02 5.94
CA GLY A 128 10.63 -6.39 6.49
C GLY A 128 9.47 -7.37 6.46
N GLY A 129 8.89 -7.71 7.62
CA GLY A 129 7.72 -8.58 7.72
C GLY A 129 6.52 -8.06 6.90
N CYS A 130 5.50 -8.90 6.74
CA CYS A 130 4.27 -8.50 6.07
C CYS A 130 3.35 -7.78 7.05
N GLN A 131 2.89 -6.59 6.69
CA GLN A 131 1.86 -5.85 7.42
C GLN A 131 0.49 -6.27 6.90
N ARG A 132 -0.40 -6.65 7.83
CA ARG A 132 -1.81 -6.84 7.51
C ARG A 132 -2.46 -5.47 7.25
N ALA A 133 -3.32 -5.38 6.25
CA ALA A 133 -4.16 -4.20 6.04
C ALA A 133 -4.86 -3.85 7.35
N ASN A 134 -4.75 -2.60 7.75
CA ASN A 134 -5.05 -2.11 9.09
C ASN A 134 -6.11 -1.01 9.09
N VAL A 135 -6.69 -0.70 7.94
CA VAL A 135 -7.79 0.24 7.78
C VAL A 135 -8.91 -0.45 7.03
N LEU A 136 -10.14 -0.31 7.52
CA LEU A 136 -11.37 -0.57 6.78
C LEU A 136 -11.98 0.78 6.39
N HIS A 137 -12.42 0.90 5.15
CA HIS A 137 -13.24 2.01 4.68
C HIS A 137 -14.61 1.48 4.27
N LEU A 138 -15.66 2.18 4.69
CA LEU A 138 -17.06 1.83 4.43
C LEU A 138 -17.73 2.75 3.42
N GLU A 139 -18.87 2.30 2.88
CA GLU A 139 -19.58 3.04 1.83
C GLU A 139 -20.10 4.43 2.26
N ASP A 140 -20.25 4.65 3.56
CA ASP A 140 -20.61 5.95 4.13
C ASP A 140 -19.40 6.89 4.31
N GLY A 141 -18.21 6.45 3.89
CA GLY A 141 -16.95 7.18 3.98
C GLY A 141 -16.26 7.07 5.35
N SER A 142 -16.81 6.29 6.28
CA SER A 142 -16.17 6.06 7.58
C SER A 142 -14.95 5.15 7.45
N GLU A 143 -13.93 5.41 8.28
CA GLU A 143 -12.72 4.61 8.37
C GLU A 143 -12.54 4.05 9.78
N TYR A 144 -12.12 2.79 9.87
CA TYR A 144 -11.89 2.07 11.12
C TYR A 144 -10.49 1.48 11.17
N ASP A 145 -9.82 1.64 12.31
CA ASP A 145 -8.53 1.01 12.59
C ASP A 145 -8.71 -0.48 12.94
N LEU A 146 -8.09 -1.35 12.14
CA LEU A 146 -8.09 -2.81 12.30
C LEU A 146 -6.81 -3.33 12.95
N SER A 147 -5.89 -2.44 13.36
CA SER A 147 -4.57 -2.81 13.90
C SER A 147 -4.66 -3.74 15.12
N ASN A 148 -5.72 -3.58 15.92
CA ASN A 148 -5.92 -4.34 17.16
C ASN A 148 -6.80 -5.59 17.01
N LEU A 149 -7.28 -5.91 15.80
CA LEU A 149 -8.11 -7.09 15.59
C LEU A 149 -7.27 -8.38 15.57
N GLY A 150 -7.78 -9.43 16.21
CA GLY A 150 -7.24 -10.77 16.01
C GLY A 150 -7.52 -11.28 14.59
N ASN A 151 -6.77 -12.29 14.13
CA ASN A 151 -6.98 -12.84 12.77
C ASN A 151 -8.41 -13.36 12.55
N THR A 152 -9.01 -14.00 13.56
CA THR A 152 -10.39 -14.50 13.48
C THR A 152 -11.39 -13.38 13.23
N SER A 153 -11.36 -12.34 14.07
CA SER A 153 -12.26 -11.19 13.93
C SER A 153 -12.02 -10.39 12.65
N TYR A 154 -10.79 -10.40 12.12
CA TYR A 154 -10.46 -9.71 10.88
C TYR A 154 -11.14 -10.34 9.66
N ILE A 155 -11.25 -11.67 9.61
CA ILE A 155 -11.89 -12.38 8.49
C ILE A 155 -13.40 -12.10 8.44
N GLU A 156 -13.99 -11.61 9.53
CA GLU A 156 -15.41 -11.24 9.63
C GLU A 156 -15.70 -9.78 9.27
N VAL A 157 -14.65 -8.97 9.01
CA VAL A 157 -14.75 -7.58 8.55
C VAL A 157 -15.01 -7.56 7.06
#